data_AF-L7FFP2-F1
#
_entry.id   AF-L7FFP2-F1
#
_cell.length_a   1.000
_cell.length_b   1.000
_cell.length_c   1.000
_cell.angle_alpha   90.00
_cell.angle_beta   90.00
_cell.angle_gamma   90.00
#
_symmetry.space_group_name_H-M   'P 1'
#
loop_
_entity.id
_entity.type
_entity.pdbx_description
1 polymer ?
#
loop_
_entity_poly.entity_id
_entity_poly.type
_entity_poly.pdbx_seq_one_letter_code
_entity_poly.pdbx_strand_id
1 'polypeptide(L)'
;RSPVAWLTVEAGDRRPGVFWAYVLQTLSACGALASDAVGTPSDASTVDRKLLAALAAELNDHGRPVVLVLDEYERVNAPEIAEQLAFVLHHAGRGLRLVLVTRTEPLLPLHRYRQTPLRP
;
A
#
# COMPACT_ATOMS: atom_id res chain seq x y z
N ARG A 1 17.58 5.19 -6.53
CA ARG A 1 16.15 5.55 -6.72
C ARG A 1 15.33 4.43 -6.09
N SER A 2 14.48 4.74 -5.11
CA SER A 2 13.54 3.76 -4.56
C SER A 2 12.48 3.41 -5.61
N PRO A 3 12.09 2.14 -5.75
CA PRO A 3 10.97 1.78 -6.60
C PRO A 3 9.68 2.40 -6.05
N VAL A 4 8.84 2.91 -6.96
CA VAL A 4 7.55 3.52 -6.63
C VAL A 4 6.47 2.68 -7.31
N ALA A 5 5.62 2.05 -6.49
CA ALA A 5 4.40 1.39 -6.90
C ALA A 5 3.25 2.39 -6.79
N TRP A 6 2.57 2.70 -7.90
CA TRP A 6 1.40 3.57 -7.91
C TRP A 6 0.16 2.75 -8.21
N LEU A 7 -0.80 2.76 -7.29
CA LEU A 7 -2.09 2.09 -7.43
C LEU A 7 -3.20 3.12 -7.23
N THR A 8 -4.01 3.34 -8.28
CA THR A 8 -5.25 4.08 -8.15
C THR A 8 -6.37 3.13 -7.75
N VAL A 9 -7.00 3.39 -6.61
CA VAL A 9 -8.09 2.57 -6.09
C VAL A 9 -9.35 2.80 -6.92
N GLU A 10 -9.89 1.73 -7.48
CA GLU A 10 -11.14 1.78 -8.21
C GLU A 10 -12.37 1.58 -7.31
N ALA A 11 -13.49 2.19 -7.66
CA ALA A 11 -14.72 2.23 -6.83
C ALA A 11 -15.40 0.85 -6.63
N GLY A 12 -14.84 -0.23 -7.17
CA GLY A 12 -15.30 -1.61 -6.98
C GLY A 12 -14.47 -2.44 -6.00
N ASP A 13 -13.28 -1.97 -5.60
CA ASP A 13 -12.30 -2.72 -4.78
C ASP A 13 -12.61 -2.65 -3.28
N ARG A 14 -13.84 -3.04 -2.94
CA ARG A 14 -14.28 -3.12 -1.54
C ARG A 14 -13.89 -4.44 -0.88
N ARG A 15 -13.30 -5.35 -1.65
CA ARG A 15 -12.98 -6.70 -1.21
C ARG A 15 -11.49 -6.80 -0.92
N PRO A 16 -11.08 -7.15 0.31
CA PRO A 16 -9.68 -7.27 0.70
C PRO A 16 -8.83 -8.08 -0.28
N GLY A 17 -9.31 -9.23 -0.75
CA GLY A 17 -8.57 -10.08 -1.67
C GLY A 17 -8.27 -9.40 -3.01
N VAL A 18 -9.25 -8.71 -3.60
CA VAL A 18 -9.04 -7.98 -4.86
C VAL A 18 -8.06 -6.82 -4.67
N PHE A 19 -8.21 -6.05 -3.59
CA PHE A 19 -7.29 -4.96 -3.25
C PHE A 19 -5.84 -5.46 -3.13
N TRP A 20 -5.62 -6.54 -2.38
CA TRP A 20 -4.28 -7.11 -2.21
C TRP A 20 -3.71 -7.71 -3.50
N ALA A 21 -4.55 -8.29 -4.36
CA ALA A 21 -4.10 -8.76 -5.67
C ALA A 21 -3.54 -7.61 -6.52
N TYR A 22 -4.20 -6.44 -6.54
CA TYR A 22 -3.69 -5.27 -7.25
C TYR A 22 -2.44 -4.67 -6.61
N VAL A 23 -2.37 -4.62 -5.27
CA VAL A 23 -1.16 -4.17 -4.56
C VAL A 23 0.03 -5.05 -4.92
N LEU A 24 -0.13 -6.38 -4.85
CA LEU A 24 0.92 -7.34 -5.20
C LEU A 24 1.34 -7.18 -6.66
N GLN A 25 0.39 -7.08 -7.58
CA GLN A 25 0.68 -6.85 -8.99
C GLN A 25 1.48 -5.56 -9.21
N THR A 26 1.11 -4.46 -8.54
CA THR A 26 1.77 -3.17 -8.67
C THR A 26 3.20 -3.21 -8.10
N LEU A 27 3.40 -3.91 -6.97
CA LEU A 27 4.71 -4.11 -6.36
C LEU A 27 5.61 -5.01 -7.22
N SER A 28 5.07 -6.09 -7.79
CA SER A 28 5.82 -6.92 -8.74
C SER A 28 6.20 -6.14 -10.00
N ALA A 29 5.29 -5.33 -10.54
CA ALA A 29 5.54 -4.51 -11.72
C ALA A 29 6.65 -3.45 -11.51
N CYS A 30 6.81 -2.93 -10.29
CA CYS A 30 7.89 -2.00 -9.95
C CYS A 30 9.19 -2.68 -9.52
N GLY A 31 9.25 -4.02 -9.56
CA GLY A 31 10.41 -4.83 -9.16
C GLY A 31 10.64 -4.88 -7.65
N ALA A 32 9.63 -4.54 -6.85
CA ALA A 32 9.67 -4.61 -5.39
C ALA A 32 9.43 -6.02 -4.84
N LEU A 33 8.88 -6.92 -5.66
CA LEU A 33 8.67 -8.32 -5.33
C LEU A 33 9.26 -9.19 -6.45
N ALA A 34 9.90 -10.29 -6.07
CA ALA A 34 10.13 -11.36 -7.04
C ALA A 34 8.79 -12.00 -7.42
N SER A 35 8.63 -12.38 -8.69
CA SER A 35 7.35 -12.82 -9.29
C SER A 35 6.67 -13.97 -8.54
N ASP A 36 7.42 -14.75 -7.76
CA ASP A 36 6.94 -15.93 -7.04
C ASP A 36 7.17 -15.85 -5.51
N ALA A 37 7.71 -14.74 -4.98
CA ALA A 37 8.06 -14.65 -3.55
C ALA A 37 6.84 -14.53 -2.64
N VAL A 38 5.77 -13.92 -3.16
CA VAL A 38 4.51 -13.74 -2.45
C VAL A 38 3.40 -14.31 -3.33
N GLY A 39 2.59 -15.23 -2.77
CA GLY A 39 1.48 -15.82 -3.50
C GLY A 39 0.39 -14.80 -3.86
N THR A 40 -0.74 -15.27 -4.38
CA THR A 40 -1.93 -14.43 -4.59
C THR A 40 -3.00 -14.74 -3.55
N PRO A 41 -3.90 -13.79 -3.25
CA PRO A 41 -5.09 -14.07 -2.44
C PRO A 41 -5.88 -15.25 -3.03
N SER A 42 -6.21 -16.22 -2.19
CA SER A 42 -6.97 -17.42 -2.58
C SER A 42 -8.45 -17.12 -2.84
N ASP A 43 -8.97 -16.02 -2.27
CA ASP A 43 -10.34 -15.57 -2.39
C ASP A 43 -10.36 -14.07 -2.72
N ALA A 44 -11.36 -13.61 -3.46
CA ALA A 44 -11.53 -12.20 -3.77
C ALA A 44 -11.95 -11.37 -2.54
N SER A 45 -12.64 -11.99 -1.58
CA SER A 45 -13.27 -11.38 -0.41
C SER A 45 -12.39 -11.35 0.84
N THR A 46 -11.40 -12.24 0.95
CA THR A 46 -10.56 -12.37 2.14
C THR A 46 -9.09 -12.45 1.75
N VAL A 47 -8.22 -12.14 2.70
CA VAL A 47 -6.78 -12.32 2.52
C VAL A 47 -6.22 -13.07 3.73
N ASP A 48 -5.41 -14.08 3.47
CA ASP A 48 -4.79 -14.84 4.54
C ASP A 48 -3.69 -14.01 5.21
N ARG A 49 -3.67 -13.99 6.55
CA ARG A 49 -2.62 -13.31 7.31
C ARG A 49 -1.22 -13.82 7.00
N LYS A 50 -1.09 -15.08 6.58
CA LYS A 50 0.17 -15.67 6.11
C LYS A 50 0.70 -14.97 4.86
N LEU A 51 -0.19 -14.59 3.94
CA LEU A 51 0.18 -13.87 2.73
C LEU A 51 0.72 -12.48 3.07
N LEU A 52 0.03 -11.77 3.97
CA LEU A 52 0.46 -10.45 4.45
C LEU A 52 1.81 -10.51 5.17
N ALA A 53 2.04 -11.56 5.96
CA ALA A 53 3.30 -11.76 6.65
C ALA A 53 4.46 -12.06 5.67
N ALA A 54 4.21 -12.90 4.66
CA ALA A 54 5.18 -13.17 3.60
C ALA A 54 5.52 -11.90 2.81
N LEU A 55 4.51 -11.11 2.45
CA LEU A 55 4.70 -9.81 1.79
C LEU A 55 5.57 -8.86 2.63
N ALA A 56 5.26 -8.75 3.92
CA ALA A 56 6.00 -7.87 4.81
C ALA A 56 7.46 -8.32 4.96
N ALA A 57 7.71 -9.63 5.06
CA ALA A 57 9.05 -10.20 5.13
C ALA A 57 9.85 -9.91 3.85
N GLU A 58 9.24 -10.13 2.69
CA GLU A 58 9.87 -9.85 1.38
C GLU A 58 10.23 -8.37 1.24
N LEU A 59 9.31 -7.46 1.59
CA LEU A 59 9.56 -6.01 1.54
C LEU A 59 10.65 -5.59 2.53
N ASN A 60 10.73 -6.24 3.68
CA ASN A 60 11.79 -5.99 4.66
C ASN A 60 13.17 -6.48 4.17
N ASP A 61 13.21 -7.60 3.43
CA ASP A 61 14.44 -8.21 2.91
C ASP A 61 14.91 -7.64 1.56
N HIS A 62 14.03 -6.93 0.82
CA HIS A 62 14.32 -6.31 -0.50
C HIS A 62 15.54 -5.36 -0.50
N GLY A 63 16.03 -4.95 0.67
CA GLY A 63 17.24 -4.16 0.85
C GLY A 63 17.10 -2.70 0.42
N ARG A 64 15.97 -2.32 -0.20
CA ARG A 64 15.66 -0.95 -0.59
C ARG A 64 14.22 -0.61 -0.21
N PRO A 65 13.98 0.60 0.34
CA PRO A 65 12.62 1.00 0.67
C PRO A 65 11.80 1.18 -0.60
N VAL A 66 10.63 0.53 -0.64
CA VAL A 66 9.62 0.62 -1.67
C VAL A 66 8.59 1.66 -1.26
N VAL A 67 8.18 2.52 -2.20
CA VAL A 67 7.09 3.48 -1.95
C VAL A 67 5.83 2.95 -2.62
N LEU A 68 4.79 2.65 -1.83
CA LEU A 68 3.45 2.34 -2.32
C LEU A 68 2.60 3.60 -2.23
N VAL A 69 2.14 4.10 -3.38
CA VAL A 69 1.22 5.23 -3.49
C VAL A 69 -0.17 4.67 -3.76
N LEU A 70 -1.11 4.89 -2.85
CA LEU A 70 -2.53 4.58 -3.04
C LEU A 70 -3.26 5.88 -3.37
N ASP A 71 -3.73 6.01 -4.60
CA ASP A 71 -4.53 7.14 -5.07
C ASP A 71 -6.03 6.85 -4.97
N GLU A 72 -6.82 7.86 -4.65
CA GLU A 72 -8.26 7.76 -4.36
C GLU A 72 -8.60 6.75 -3.24
N TYR A 73 -7.74 6.65 -2.20
CA TYR A 73 -7.91 5.72 -1.08
C TYR A 73 -9.23 5.89 -0.31
N GLU A 74 -9.87 7.07 -0.36
CA GLU A 74 -11.21 7.31 0.19
C GLU A 74 -12.28 6.34 -0.34
N ARG A 75 -12.04 5.72 -1.50
CA ARG A 75 -12.91 4.70 -2.08
C ARG A 75 -12.83 3.36 -1.34
N VAL A 76 -11.74 3.12 -0.61
CA VAL A 76 -11.57 1.96 0.27
C VAL A 76 -12.36 2.19 1.55
N ASN A 77 -13.66 1.85 1.53
CA ASN A 77 -14.51 1.91 2.72
C ASN A 77 -14.56 0.56 3.47
N ALA A 78 -13.40 -0.04 3.72
CA ALA A 78 -13.26 -1.33 4.38
C ALA A 78 -12.23 -1.25 5.52
N PRO A 79 -12.65 -1.27 6.80
CA PRO A 79 -11.74 -1.16 7.93
C PRO A 79 -10.71 -2.30 7.98
N GLU A 80 -11.10 -3.48 7.48
CA GLU A 80 -10.22 -4.64 7.38
C GLU A 80 -8.98 -4.35 6.51
N ILE A 81 -9.13 -3.62 5.39
CA ILE A 81 -8.00 -3.26 4.53
C ILE A 81 -7.03 -2.33 5.26
N ALA A 82 -7.55 -1.39 6.05
CA ALA A 82 -6.72 -0.50 6.85
C ALA A 82 -5.91 -1.26 7.92
N GLU A 83 -6.53 -2.24 8.60
CA GLU A 83 -5.85 -3.10 9.57
C GLU A 83 -4.77 -3.97 8.90
N GLN A 84 -5.06 -4.52 7.73
CA GLN A 84 -4.11 -5.32 6.96
C GLN A 84 -2.92 -4.47 6.46
N LEU A 85 -3.17 -3.25 5.98
CA LEU A 85 -2.11 -2.31 5.59
C LEU A 85 -1.24 -1.94 6.79
N ALA A 86 -1.84 -1.65 7.95
CA ALA A 86 -1.12 -1.36 9.18
C ALA A 86 -0.25 -2.56 9.61
N PHE A 87 -0.78 -3.77 9.50
CA PHE A 87 -0.03 -5.00 9.77
C PHE A 87 1.20 -5.12 8.84
N VAL A 88 1.04 -4.95 7.53
CA VAL A 88 2.17 -5.04 6.59
C VAL A 88 3.19 -3.93 6.83
N LEU A 89 2.75 -2.69 7.05
CA LEU A 89 3.66 -1.58 7.35
C LEU A 89 4.47 -1.81 8.62
N HIS A 90 3.83 -2.33 9.66
CA HIS A 90 4.51 -2.63 10.92
C HIS A 90 5.60 -3.69 10.75
N HIS A 91 5.31 -4.76 9.99
CA HIS A 91 6.24 -5.89 9.80
C HIS A 91 7.29 -5.64 8.71
N ALA A 92 6.98 -4.85 7.68
CA ALA A 92 7.92 -4.44 6.65
C ALA A 92 8.93 -3.40 7.16
N GLY A 93 8.62 -2.74 8.28
CA GLY A 93 9.50 -1.78 8.93
C GLY A 93 9.91 -0.64 8.01
N ARG A 94 11.20 -0.56 7.66
CA ARG A 94 11.74 0.47 6.75
C ARG A 94 11.64 0.09 5.27
N GLY A 95 11.28 -1.16 4.97
CA GLY A 95 11.17 -1.69 3.61
C GLY A 95 9.97 -1.16 2.81
N LEU A 96 8.95 -0.67 3.49
CA LEU A 96 7.75 -0.11 2.85
C LEU A 96 7.46 1.31 3.34
N ARG A 97 7.13 2.21 2.42
CA ARG A 97 6.61 3.56 2.68
C ARG A 97 5.27 3.70 2.01
N LEU A 98 4.22 3.96 2.77
CA LEU A 98 2.89 4.21 2.24
C LEU A 98 2.66 5.71 2.03
N VAL A 99 2.15 6.08 0.87
CA VAL A 99 1.66 7.42 0.55
C VAL A 99 0.20 7.28 0.17
N LEU A 100 -0.68 7.97 0.89
CA LEU A 100 -2.10 8.02 0.58
C LEU A 100 -2.41 9.33 -0.14
N VAL A 101 -2.91 9.25 -1.36
CA VAL A 101 -3.44 10.38 -2.12
C VAL A 101 -4.95 10.26 -2.04
N THR A 102 -5.59 11.30 -1.50
CA THR A 102 -7.03 11.36 -1.33
C THR A 102 -7.53 12.69 -1.86
N ARG A 103 -8.68 12.70 -2.55
CA ARG A 103 -9.28 13.93 -3.10
C ARG A 103 -10.19 14.63 -2.09
N THR A 104 -10.62 13.90 -1.07
CA THR A 104 -11.22 14.44 0.13
C THR A 104 -10.12 14.84 1.11
N GLU A 105 -10.19 16.07 1.64
CA GLU A 105 -9.30 16.53 2.69
C GLU A 105 -9.39 15.52 3.87
N PRO A 106 -8.30 14.81 4.23
CA PRO A 106 -8.35 13.91 5.38
C PRO A 106 -8.72 14.75 6.60
N LEU A 107 -9.57 14.22 7.49
CA LEU A 107 -9.86 14.80 8.82
C LEU A 107 -8.64 14.72 9.75
N LEU A 108 -7.48 15.16 9.24
CA LEU A 108 -6.26 15.34 9.98
C LEU A 108 -6.07 16.84 10.14
N PRO A 109 -5.78 17.34 11.35
CA PRO A 109 -5.53 18.75 11.60
C PRO A 109 -4.18 19.16 10.96
N LEU A 110 -4.16 19.32 9.64
CA LEU A 110 -2.98 19.65 8.83
C LEU A 110 -2.66 21.16 8.84
N HIS A 111 -3.24 21.92 9.76
CA HIS A 111 -2.99 23.36 9.90
C HIS A 111 -1.56 23.72 10.38
N ARG A 112 -0.69 22.75 10.67
CA ARG A 112 0.67 22.99 11.21
C ARG A 112 1.84 22.81 10.23
N TYR A 113 1.63 22.34 9.00
CA TYR A 113 2.73 22.12 8.06
C TYR A 113 2.44 22.59 6.63
N ARG A 114 1.94 23.83 6.48
CA ARG A 114 2.12 24.54 5.21
C ARG A 114 3.53 25.14 5.18
N GLN A 115 4.43 24.55 4.39
CA GLN A 115 5.58 25.29 3.88
C GLN A 115 5.11 26.07 2.65
N THR A 116 5.06 27.38 2.80
CA THR A 116 4.84 28.34 1.71
C THR A 116 5.92 28.14 0.65
N PRO A 117 5.59 27.98 -0.64
CA PRO A 117 6.59 28.02 -1.68
C PRO A 117 7.09 29.47 -1.78
N LEU A 118 8.32 29.70 -1.35
CA LEU A 118 9.09 30.88 -1.76
C LEU A 118 9.27 30.78 -3.28
N ARG A 119 8.52 31.61 -4.02
CA ARG A 119 8.83 31.90 -5.42
C ARG A 119 9.96 32.95 -5.47
N PRO A 120 10.86 32.87 -6.46
CA PRO A 120 12.01 33.75 -6.60
C PRO A 120 11.61 35.18 -6.98
#